data_AF-W5T8L6-F1
#
_entry.id   AF-W5T8L6-F1
#
_cell.length_a   1.000
_cell.length_b   1.000
_cell.length_c   1.000
_cell.angle_alpha   90.00
_cell.angle_beta   90.00
_cell.angle_gamma   90.00
#
_symmetry.space_group_name_H-M   'P 1'
#
loop_
_entity.id
_entity.type
_entity.pdbx_description
1 polymer ?
#
loop_
_entity_poly.entity_id
_entity_poly.type
_entity_poly.pdbx_seq_one_letter_code
_entity_poly.pdbx_strand_id
1 'polypeptide(L)'
;MSNSTPGILRLHPDHGSAVQRYVSDICRMQDRLRYRGLPSELATVEGVHVTDRHGVTTVVARTSDIPHRYLLGIAGFRLSQYVRVGFMSAEMAARDALFCEPLNTMNPDDWHVVCLDTDTGEMLGYVELASNGGPAESVRSKQRRLFPVEEVHGIDIFETVGAPADLNTENVREVKRMMHAETMSDRRLRYRVSIELILGLQWVCESTTPRVRAVIGDAEAHVALRHIVTVGLNPTVVGGTTPRLPAGHLLHPCYEIRELVEPFYGEVPADIGLRREVAEKVVSDPNILANLRLLVAQDMKSRVTRVDIGSAVEAV
;
A
#
# COMPACT_ATOMS: atom_id res chain seq x y z
N MET A 1 0.87 21.38 18.46
CA MET A 1 1.34 22.41 17.53
C MET A 1 2.77 22.06 17.15
N SER A 2 2.97 21.61 15.92
CA SER A 2 4.26 21.36 15.29
C SER A 2 4.11 21.92 13.88
N ASN A 3 4.79 23.03 13.60
CA ASN A 3 4.79 23.67 12.30
C ASN A 3 5.70 22.85 11.38
N SER A 4 5.12 22.06 10.49
CA SER A 4 5.83 21.38 9.42
C SER A 4 6.14 22.37 8.30
N THR A 5 7.41 22.76 8.19
CA THR A 5 8.01 23.44 7.04
C THR A 5 7.74 22.65 5.75
N PRO A 6 7.49 23.28 4.58
CA PRO A 6 7.28 22.54 3.33
C PRO A 6 8.55 21.78 2.92
N GLY A 7 8.40 20.46 2.69
CA GLY A 7 9.16 19.66 1.74
C GLY A 7 10.69 19.77 1.72
N ILE A 8 11.37 19.78 2.87
CA ILE A 8 12.82 19.52 2.88
C ILE A 8 13.00 18.02 2.65
N LEU A 9 13.57 17.67 1.49
CA LEU A 9 14.06 16.33 1.18
C LEU A 9 14.93 15.87 2.35
N ARG A 10 14.48 14.83 3.09
CA ARG A 10 15.20 14.30 4.25
C ARG A 10 16.32 13.38 3.77
N LEU A 11 17.27 13.97 3.06
CA LEU A 11 18.49 13.30 2.65
C LEU A 11 19.46 13.29 3.82
N HIS A 12 20.15 12.16 4.04
CA HIS A 12 21.24 12.11 5.01
C HIS A 12 22.28 13.18 4.64
N PRO A 13 22.83 13.95 5.61
CA PRO A 13 23.78 15.03 5.33
C PRO A 13 25.06 14.57 4.61
N ASP A 14 25.34 13.26 4.59
CA ASP A 14 26.54 12.67 3.99
C ASP A 14 26.41 12.33 2.48
N HIS A 15 25.23 12.51 1.87
CA HIS A 15 25.12 12.26 0.43
C HIS A 15 25.84 13.37 -0.36
N GLY A 16 26.72 12.97 -1.29
CA GLY A 16 27.38 13.90 -2.20
C GLY A 16 26.38 14.74 -3.01
N SER A 17 26.78 15.96 -3.38
CA SER A 17 25.92 16.95 -4.08
C SER A 17 25.31 16.45 -5.40
N ALA A 18 25.91 15.44 -6.03
CA ALA A 18 25.37 14.78 -7.22
C ALA A 18 24.14 13.92 -6.93
N VAL A 19 24.15 13.13 -5.85
CA VAL A 19 23.02 12.27 -5.45
C VAL A 19 21.82 13.14 -5.08
N GLN A 20 22.05 14.19 -4.29
CA GLN A 20 20.99 15.11 -3.89
C GLN A 20 20.34 15.80 -5.10
N ARG A 21 21.16 16.22 -6.08
CA ARG A 21 20.67 16.79 -7.34
C ARG A 21 19.84 15.79 -8.12
N TYR A 22 20.35 14.57 -8.30
CA TYR A 22 19.64 13.51 -9.02
C TYR A 22 18.27 13.23 -8.41
N VAL A 23 18.21 13.03 -7.09
CA VAL A 23 16.95 12.79 -6.38
C VAL A 23 15.99 13.98 -6.51
N SER A 24 16.49 15.20 -6.40
CA SER A 24 15.68 16.40 -6.61
C SER A 24 15.08 16.47 -8.01
N ASP A 25 15.86 16.10 -9.03
CA ASP A 25 15.41 16.14 -10.42
C ASP A 25 14.38 15.05 -10.73
N ILE A 26 14.54 13.80 -10.25
CA ILE A 26 13.51 12.76 -10.42
C ILE A 26 12.22 13.11 -9.67
N CYS A 27 12.33 13.69 -8.47
CA CYS A 27 11.18 14.15 -7.70
C CYS A 27 10.41 15.25 -8.45
N ARG A 28 11.13 16.26 -8.94
CA ARG A 28 10.56 17.37 -9.72
C ARG A 28 9.94 16.87 -11.03
N MET A 29 10.57 15.89 -11.68
CA MET A 29 10.02 15.26 -12.88
C MET A 29 8.66 14.62 -12.56
N GLN A 30 8.59 13.80 -11.50
CA GLN A 30 7.37 13.11 -11.10
C GLN A 30 6.24 14.08 -10.70
N ASP A 31 6.55 15.17 -10.00
CA ASP A 31 5.56 16.21 -9.64
C ASP A 31 4.94 16.91 -10.86
N ARG A 32 5.56 16.80 -12.05
CA ARG A 32 5.08 17.41 -13.31
C ARG A 32 4.34 16.42 -14.21
N LEU A 33 4.41 15.12 -13.94
CA LEU A 33 3.69 14.13 -14.73
C LEU A 33 2.19 14.18 -14.44
N ARG A 34 1.38 13.96 -15.47
CA ARG A 34 -0.08 13.94 -15.40
C ARG A 34 -0.61 12.71 -16.13
N TYR A 35 -1.60 12.05 -15.55
CA TYR A 35 -2.10 10.74 -15.95
C TYR A 35 -3.58 10.79 -16.36
N ARG A 36 -4.04 11.90 -16.94
CA ARG A 36 -5.45 12.14 -17.32
C ARG A 36 -6.05 11.06 -18.24
N GLY A 37 -5.20 10.39 -19.03
CA GLY A 37 -5.64 9.30 -19.92
C GLY A 37 -5.80 7.95 -19.23
N LEU A 38 -5.27 7.75 -18.02
CA LEU A 38 -5.33 6.46 -17.33
C LEU A 38 -6.78 6.00 -17.08
N PRO A 39 -7.68 6.84 -16.53
CA PRO A 39 -9.06 6.41 -16.28
C PRO A 39 -9.81 6.02 -17.55
N SER A 40 -9.66 6.80 -18.63
CA SER A 40 -10.39 6.55 -19.89
C SER A 40 -9.88 5.33 -20.64
N GLU A 41 -8.59 5.02 -20.57
CA GLU A 41 -8.01 3.82 -21.18
C GLU A 41 -8.44 2.54 -20.47
N LEU A 42 -8.72 2.63 -19.16
CA LEU A 42 -9.11 1.49 -18.35
C LEU A 42 -10.62 1.34 -18.18
N ALA A 43 -11.41 2.36 -18.52
CA ALA A 43 -12.86 2.38 -18.29
C ALA A 43 -13.62 1.22 -18.96
N THR A 44 -13.07 0.63 -20.02
CA THR A 44 -13.68 -0.50 -20.75
C THR A 44 -13.04 -1.85 -20.43
N VAL A 45 -12.04 -1.90 -19.55
CA VAL A 45 -11.38 -3.15 -19.19
C VAL A 45 -12.22 -3.89 -18.15
N GLU A 46 -12.49 -5.17 -18.40
CA GLU A 46 -13.25 -6.01 -17.48
C GLU A 46 -12.51 -6.16 -16.14
N GLY A 47 -13.24 -6.06 -15.02
CA GLY A 47 -12.63 -6.17 -13.70
C GLY A 47 -11.80 -4.98 -13.28
N VAL A 48 -11.89 -3.84 -13.98
CA VAL A 48 -11.36 -2.55 -13.52
C VAL A 48 -12.49 -1.72 -12.90
N HIS A 49 -12.15 -0.98 -11.84
CA HIS A 49 -13.04 0.01 -11.25
C HIS A 49 -12.48 1.42 -11.43
N VAL A 50 -13.30 2.32 -11.98
CA VAL A 50 -13.00 3.74 -12.08
C VAL A 50 -14.15 4.50 -11.46
N THR A 51 -13.85 5.44 -10.57
CA THR A 51 -14.84 6.31 -9.94
C THR A 51 -14.29 7.72 -9.82
N ASP A 52 -15.15 8.70 -10.01
CA ASP A 52 -14.82 10.12 -9.86
C ASP A 52 -15.77 10.75 -8.85
N ARG A 53 -15.23 11.40 -7.83
CA ARG A 53 -16.02 12.13 -6.84
C ARG A 53 -15.22 13.21 -6.15
N HIS A 54 -15.79 14.41 -6.14
CA HIS A 54 -15.28 15.57 -5.40
C HIS A 54 -13.81 15.90 -5.72
N GLY A 55 -13.45 15.85 -7.01
CA GLY A 55 -12.12 16.19 -7.49
C GLY A 55 -11.07 15.09 -7.34
N VAL A 56 -11.48 13.88 -6.95
CA VAL A 56 -10.61 12.70 -6.92
C VAL A 56 -11.16 11.63 -7.85
N THR A 57 -10.36 11.24 -8.84
CA THR A 57 -10.59 10.04 -9.66
C THR A 57 -9.81 8.87 -9.07
N THR A 58 -10.49 7.81 -8.68
CA THR A 58 -9.87 6.57 -8.18
C THR A 58 -9.95 5.49 -9.25
N VAL A 59 -8.80 4.85 -9.53
CA VAL A 59 -8.65 3.74 -10.47
C VAL A 59 -8.18 2.52 -9.69
N VAL A 60 -8.82 1.38 -9.91
CA VAL A 60 -8.45 0.08 -9.36
C VAL A 60 -8.27 -0.91 -10.50
N ALA A 61 -7.06 -1.41 -10.71
CA ALA A 61 -6.74 -2.31 -11.83
C ALA A 61 -5.62 -3.27 -11.49
N ARG A 62 -5.55 -4.42 -12.18
CA ARG A 62 -4.41 -5.34 -12.08
C ARG A 62 -3.21 -4.81 -12.86
N THR A 63 -2.00 -5.20 -12.48
CA THR A 63 -0.78 -4.90 -13.23
C THR A 63 -0.92 -5.28 -14.71
N SER A 64 -1.49 -6.46 -15.01
CA SER A 64 -1.69 -6.94 -16.38
C SER A 64 -2.55 -6.05 -17.26
N ASP A 65 -3.45 -5.29 -16.63
CA ASP A 65 -4.46 -4.49 -17.30
C ASP A 65 -3.99 -3.05 -17.52
N ILE A 66 -2.97 -2.60 -16.79
CA ILE A 66 -2.44 -1.25 -16.85
C ILE A 66 -1.45 -1.13 -18.02
N PRO A 67 -1.66 -0.21 -18.98
CA PRO A 67 -0.70 0.02 -20.04
C PRO A 67 0.69 0.36 -19.50
N HIS A 68 1.73 -0.19 -20.12
CA HIS A 68 3.12 -0.09 -19.66
C HIS A 68 3.58 1.34 -19.32
N ARG A 69 3.14 2.36 -20.09
CA ARG A 69 3.47 3.77 -19.80
C ARG A 69 2.96 4.25 -18.45
N TYR A 70 1.83 3.75 -17.98
CA TYR A 70 1.25 4.10 -16.69
C TYR A 70 1.89 3.28 -15.56
N LEU A 71 2.31 2.04 -15.82
CA LEU A 71 3.14 1.28 -14.86
C LEU A 71 4.46 2.01 -14.57
N LEU A 72 5.14 2.55 -15.59
CA LEU A 72 6.32 3.42 -15.41
C LEU A 72 6.00 4.65 -14.55
N GLY A 73 4.84 5.27 -14.76
CA GLY A 73 4.37 6.41 -13.98
C GLY A 73 4.10 6.07 -12.51
N ILE A 74 3.41 4.96 -12.26
CA ILE A 74 3.13 4.44 -10.91
C ILE A 74 4.44 4.08 -10.19
N ALA A 75 5.34 3.35 -10.85
CA ALA A 75 6.65 3.00 -10.32
C ALA A 75 7.52 4.24 -10.05
N GLY A 76 7.40 5.27 -10.90
CA GLY A 76 8.05 6.56 -10.74
C GLY A 76 7.53 7.35 -9.55
N PHE A 77 6.20 7.39 -9.40
CA PHE A 77 5.54 8.01 -8.25
C PHE A 77 6.00 7.35 -6.95
N ARG A 78 5.91 6.02 -6.86
CA ARG A 78 6.36 5.25 -5.69
C ARG A 78 7.82 5.53 -5.34
N LEU A 79 8.72 5.45 -6.32
CA LEU A 79 10.14 5.78 -6.14
C LEU A 79 10.30 7.18 -5.55
N SER A 80 9.70 8.20 -6.17
CA SER A 80 9.84 9.59 -5.75
C SER A 80 9.33 9.86 -4.34
N GLN A 81 8.18 9.29 -3.96
CA GLN A 81 7.66 9.46 -2.61
C GLN A 81 8.57 8.79 -1.58
N TYR A 82 9.08 7.60 -1.88
CA TYR A 82 9.88 6.84 -0.92
C TYR A 82 11.29 7.40 -0.75
N VAL A 83 11.94 7.91 -1.81
CA VAL A 83 13.24 8.59 -1.66
C VAL A 83 13.11 9.92 -0.91
N ARG A 84 11.99 10.65 -1.04
CA ARG A 84 11.74 11.91 -0.28
C ARG A 84 11.76 11.69 1.23
N VAL A 85 11.18 10.59 1.67
CA VAL A 85 11.06 10.23 3.10
C VAL A 85 12.18 9.31 3.58
N GLY A 86 13.14 8.96 2.71
CA GLY A 86 14.29 8.12 3.03
C GLY A 86 14.01 6.61 3.08
N PHE A 87 12.84 6.13 2.64
CA PHE A 87 12.51 4.70 2.64
C PHE A 87 13.14 3.92 1.49
N MET A 88 13.59 4.61 0.43
CA MET A 88 14.40 4.02 -0.63
C MET A 88 15.78 4.67 -0.69
N SER A 89 16.80 3.90 -1.04
CA SER A 89 18.17 4.39 -1.15
C SER A 89 18.31 5.40 -2.29
N ALA A 90 18.61 6.64 -1.90
CA ALA A 90 18.95 7.73 -2.81
C ALA A 90 20.23 7.41 -3.62
N GLU A 91 21.22 6.79 -2.99
CA GLU A 91 22.47 6.39 -3.65
C GLU A 91 22.24 5.35 -4.72
N MET A 92 21.45 4.31 -4.43
CA MET A 92 21.13 3.30 -5.43
C MET A 92 20.34 3.91 -6.59
N ALA A 93 19.35 4.74 -6.29
CA ALA A 93 18.58 5.44 -7.32
C ALA A 93 19.50 6.29 -8.23
N ALA A 94 20.45 7.03 -7.65
CA ALA A 94 21.40 7.84 -8.42
C ALA A 94 22.44 7.01 -9.19
N ARG A 95 23.03 6.00 -8.53
CA ARG A 95 24.05 5.11 -9.11
C ARG A 95 23.51 4.35 -10.32
N ASP A 96 22.29 3.82 -10.20
CA ASP A 96 21.65 2.99 -11.22
C ASP A 96 20.77 3.82 -12.17
N ALA A 97 20.79 5.14 -12.03
CA ALA A 97 19.99 6.10 -12.81
C ALA A 97 18.49 5.75 -12.86
N LEU A 98 17.92 5.33 -11.73
CA LEU A 98 16.51 4.98 -11.58
C LEU A 98 15.62 6.23 -11.60
N PHE A 99 14.75 6.32 -12.60
CA PHE A 99 13.65 7.29 -12.66
C PHE A 99 12.29 6.68 -12.28
N CYS A 100 12.25 5.36 -12.12
CA CYS A 100 11.14 4.57 -11.58
C CYS A 100 11.69 3.30 -10.92
N GLU A 101 10.87 2.64 -10.09
CA GLU A 101 11.21 1.29 -9.62
C GLU A 101 11.31 0.29 -10.78
N PRO A 102 12.13 -0.78 -10.64
CA PRO A 102 12.17 -1.87 -11.61
C PRO A 102 10.80 -2.54 -11.76
N LEU A 103 10.26 -2.55 -12.98
CA LEU A 103 8.92 -3.11 -13.22
C LEU A 103 8.86 -4.65 -13.15
N ASN A 104 10.00 -5.33 -13.26
CA ASN A 104 10.09 -6.79 -13.12
C ASN A 104 9.79 -7.27 -11.69
N THR A 105 9.67 -6.37 -10.72
CA THR A 105 9.23 -6.70 -9.35
C THR A 105 7.71 -6.58 -9.17
N MET A 106 6.97 -6.09 -10.16
CA MET A 106 5.51 -6.05 -10.14
C MET A 106 4.97 -7.36 -10.70
N ASN A 107 4.12 -8.06 -9.93
CA ASN A 107 3.48 -9.26 -10.43
C ASN A 107 2.27 -8.88 -11.31
N PRO A 108 2.03 -9.58 -12.43
CA PRO A 108 0.83 -9.38 -13.25
C PRO A 108 -0.50 -9.40 -12.48
N ASP A 109 -0.58 -10.16 -11.38
CA ASP A 109 -1.78 -10.34 -10.56
C ASP A 109 -1.88 -9.37 -9.37
N ASP A 110 -0.92 -8.46 -9.22
CA ASP A 110 -1.00 -7.40 -8.21
C ASP A 110 -2.09 -6.41 -8.58
N TRP A 111 -2.82 -5.91 -7.58
CA TRP A 111 -3.83 -4.87 -7.78
C TRP A 111 -3.29 -3.51 -7.32
N HIS A 112 -3.53 -2.50 -8.14
CA HIS A 112 -3.16 -1.13 -7.89
C HIS A 112 -4.40 -0.29 -7.65
N VAL A 113 -4.40 0.48 -6.58
CA VAL A 113 -5.38 1.55 -6.35
C VAL A 113 -4.65 2.88 -6.48
N VAL A 114 -5.06 3.69 -7.45
CA VAL A 114 -4.44 4.98 -7.79
C VAL A 114 -5.50 6.06 -7.63
N CYS A 115 -5.22 7.08 -6.80
CA CYS A 115 -6.04 8.29 -6.74
C CYS A 115 -5.36 9.40 -7.54
N LEU A 116 -6.10 10.01 -8.45
CA LEU A 116 -5.70 11.14 -9.26
C LEU A 116 -6.54 12.37 -8.90
N ASP A 117 -5.97 13.54 -9.01
CA ASP A 117 -6.73 14.79 -9.08
C ASP A 117 -7.50 14.81 -10.40
N THR A 118 -8.84 14.97 -10.33
CA THR A 118 -9.72 14.86 -11.50
C THR A 118 -9.35 15.85 -12.61
N ASP A 119 -9.04 17.09 -12.24
CA ASP A 119 -8.84 18.17 -13.21
C ASP A 119 -7.45 18.12 -13.84
N THR A 120 -6.44 17.83 -13.02
CA THR A 120 -5.04 17.88 -13.44
C THR A 120 -4.52 16.54 -13.90
N GLY A 121 -5.03 15.43 -13.36
CA GLY A 121 -4.48 14.08 -13.52
C GLY A 121 -3.20 13.85 -12.71
N GLU A 122 -2.90 14.71 -11.72
CA GLU A 122 -1.80 14.50 -10.79
C GLU A 122 -2.09 13.32 -9.87
N MET A 123 -1.10 12.46 -9.59
CA MET A 123 -1.29 11.35 -8.67
C MET A 123 -1.26 11.85 -7.23
N LEU A 124 -2.37 11.66 -6.50
CA LEU A 124 -2.57 12.13 -5.14
C LEU A 124 -2.24 11.06 -4.09
N GLY A 125 -2.40 9.79 -4.44
CA GLY A 125 -2.15 8.67 -3.55
C GLY A 125 -2.16 7.33 -4.27
N TYR A 126 -1.60 6.34 -3.60
CA TYR A 126 -1.43 5.00 -4.14
C TYR A 126 -1.46 3.96 -3.01
N VAL A 127 -1.99 2.77 -3.29
CA VAL A 127 -1.81 1.55 -2.49
C VAL A 127 -1.84 0.32 -3.39
N GLU A 128 -1.16 -0.75 -2.97
CA GLU A 128 -1.02 -2.01 -3.70
C GLU A 128 -1.55 -3.17 -2.87
N LEU A 129 -2.19 -4.13 -3.52
CA LEU A 129 -2.47 -5.47 -3.01
C LEU A 129 -1.64 -6.46 -3.81
N ALA A 130 -0.50 -6.85 -3.25
CA ALA A 130 0.43 -7.77 -3.89
C ALA A 130 0.01 -9.23 -3.69
N SER A 131 0.17 -10.04 -4.73
CA SER A 131 0.17 -11.50 -4.64
C SER A 131 1.51 -12.00 -4.09
N ASN A 132 1.61 -13.30 -3.77
CA ASN A 132 2.92 -13.93 -3.59
C ASN A 132 3.59 -14.26 -4.93
N GLY A 133 2.87 -14.11 -6.06
CA GLY A 133 3.35 -14.40 -7.41
C GLY A 133 3.68 -15.87 -7.70
N GLY A 134 3.26 -16.79 -6.84
CA GLY A 134 3.39 -18.24 -7.03
C GLY A 134 2.08 -18.87 -7.54
N PRO A 135 2.07 -20.19 -7.80
CA PRO A 135 0.83 -20.90 -8.05
C PRO A 135 -0.11 -20.86 -6.83
N ALA A 136 -1.39 -21.09 -7.07
CA ALA A 136 -2.39 -21.25 -6.01
C ALA A 136 -2.09 -22.52 -5.20
N GLU A 137 -1.77 -22.35 -3.92
CA GLU A 137 -1.43 -23.41 -2.98
C GLU A 137 -2.04 -23.14 -1.61
N SER A 138 -2.24 -24.17 -0.79
CA SER A 138 -2.66 -23.95 0.60
C SER A 138 -1.66 -23.04 1.32
N VAL A 139 -2.16 -22.07 2.10
CA VAL A 139 -1.28 -21.20 2.92
C VAL A 139 -0.51 -21.98 4.00
N ARG A 140 -0.89 -23.25 4.25
CA ARG A 140 -0.19 -24.15 5.17
C ARG A 140 0.83 -25.06 4.48
N SER A 141 0.92 -25.02 3.15
CA SER A 141 1.95 -25.74 2.40
C SER A 141 3.31 -25.15 2.72
N LYS A 142 4.29 -25.99 3.06
CA LYS A 142 5.67 -25.56 3.29
C LYS A 142 6.45 -25.28 2.01
N GLN A 143 5.90 -25.68 0.87
CA GLN A 143 6.48 -25.48 -0.44
C GLN A 143 5.93 -24.24 -1.14
N ARG A 144 4.90 -23.60 -0.57
CA ARG A 144 4.31 -22.39 -1.16
C ARG A 144 5.36 -21.29 -1.24
N ARG A 145 5.25 -20.45 -2.26
CA ARG A 145 6.00 -19.20 -2.27
C ARG A 145 5.54 -18.32 -1.11
N LEU A 146 6.51 -17.79 -0.37
CA LEU A 146 6.27 -16.83 0.70
C LEU A 146 5.74 -15.51 0.13
N PHE A 147 4.91 -14.82 0.90
CA PHE A 147 4.60 -13.43 0.59
C PHE A 147 5.79 -12.54 0.94
N PRO A 148 6.00 -11.41 0.26
CA PRO A 148 7.17 -10.57 0.55
C PRO A 148 7.29 -10.10 2.01
N VAL A 149 6.19 -9.87 2.73
CA VAL A 149 6.26 -9.63 4.19
C VAL A 149 6.88 -10.81 4.95
N GLU A 150 6.56 -12.03 4.57
CA GLU A 150 7.12 -13.25 5.17
C GLU A 150 8.60 -13.38 4.86
N GLU A 151 9.00 -13.08 3.61
CA GLU A 151 10.41 -13.08 3.19
C GLU A 151 11.24 -12.07 3.97
N VAL A 152 10.73 -10.84 4.14
CA VAL A 152 11.43 -9.76 4.85
C VAL A 152 11.56 -10.07 6.33
N HIS A 153 10.55 -10.67 6.95
CA HIS A 153 10.56 -10.99 8.37
C HIS A 153 11.15 -12.37 8.69
N GLY A 154 11.38 -13.22 7.69
CA GLY A 154 11.89 -14.58 7.86
C GLY A 154 10.93 -15.49 8.64
N ILE A 155 9.62 -15.37 8.38
CA ILE A 155 8.57 -16.10 9.11
C ILE A 155 7.55 -16.74 8.16
N ASP A 156 6.83 -17.74 8.65
CA ASP A 156 5.55 -18.20 8.08
C ASP A 156 4.42 -17.60 8.91
N ILE A 157 3.75 -16.57 8.38
CA ILE A 157 2.75 -15.83 9.18
C ILE A 157 1.56 -16.74 9.53
N PHE A 158 1.23 -17.70 8.66
CA PHE A 158 0.09 -18.59 8.81
C PHE A 158 0.32 -19.74 9.80
N GLU A 159 1.58 -20.00 10.20
CA GLU A 159 1.87 -20.87 11.35
C GLU A 159 1.64 -20.17 12.68
N THR A 160 1.81 -18.85 12.70
CA THR A 160 1.70 -18.06 13.93
C THR A 160 0.26 -17.65 14.20
N VAL A 161 -0.54 -17.44 13.15
CA VAL A 161 -1.93 -17.01 13.26
C VAL A 161 -2.89 -18.17 12.98
N GLY A 162 -4.05 -18.17 13.62
CA GLY A 162 -5.07 -19.20 13.46
C GLY A 162 -5.84 -19.12 12.13
N ALA A 163 -5.14 -19.07 10.99
CA ALA A 163 -5.76 -18.91 9.67
C ALA A 163 -6.67 -20.10 9.32
N PRO A 164 -7.78 -19.88 8.58
CA PRO A 164 -8.69 -20.93 8.14
C PRO A 164 -7.97 -22.05 7.38
N ALA A 165 -8.37 -23.31 7.62
CA ALA A 165 -7.71 -24.49 7.06
C ALA A 165 -7.84 -24.60 5.54
N ASP A 166 -8.89 -24.01 4.98
CA ASP A 166 -9.22 -24.00 3.56
C ASP A 166 -8.66 -22.77 2.82
N LEU A 167 -7.84 -21.94 3.49
CA LEU A 167 -7.26 -20.74 2.88
C LEU A 167 -6.14 -21.12 1.89
N ASN A 168 -6.22 -20.56 0.69
CA ASN A 168 -5.21 -20.69 -0.37
C ASN A 168 -4.50 -19.34 -0.61
N THR A 169 -3.27 -19.35 -1.11
CA THR A 169 -2.48 -18.16 -1.47
C THR A 169 -3.24 -17.22 -2.42
N GLU A 170 -4.08 -17.75 -3.31
CA GLU A 170 -4.93 -16.93 -4.19
C GLU A 170 -6.01 -16.13 -3.44
N ASN A 171 -6.38 -16.54 -2.22
CA ASN A 171 -7.30 -15.81 -1.34
C ASN A 171 -6.61 -14.76 -0.48
N VAL A 172 -5.29 -14.63 -0.55
CA VAL A 172 -4.52 -13.71 0.29
C VAL A 172 -3.83 -12.66 -0.56
N ARG A 173 -3.82 -11.42 -0.06
CA ARG A 173 -3.06 -10.33 -0.66
C ARG A 173 -2.27 -9.59 0.41
N GLU A 174 -1.08 -9.14 0.06
CA GLU A 174 -0.27 -8.28 0.92
C GLU A 174 -0.58 -6.81 0.63
N VAL A 175 -1.06 -6.07 1.63
CA VAL A 175 -1.25 -4.62 1.52
C VAL A 175 0.11 -3.95 1.61
N LYS A 176 0.48 -3.22 0.56
CA LYS A 176 1.75 -2.51 0.48
C LYS A 176 1.56 -1.07 0.06
N ARG A 177 2.57 -0.26 0.37
CA ARG A 177 2.83 1.00 -0.31
C ARG A 177 1.67 1.99 -0.24
N MET A 178 0.91 1.99 0.85
CA MET A 178 -0.09 3.02 1.09
C MET A 178 0.63 4.36 1.31
N MET A 179 0.50 5.27 0.35
CA MET A 179 1.20 6.54 0.39
C MET A 179 0.36 7.66 -0.23
N HIS A 180 0.73 8.88 0.12
CA HIS A 180 0.16 10.11 -0.42
C HIS A 180 1.25 10.88 -1.14
N ALA A 181 0.87 11.74 -2.08
CA ALA A 181 1.78 12.75 -2.61
C ALA A 181 2.27 13.65 -1.45
N GLU A 182 3.58 13.77 -1.30
CA GLU A 182 4.17 14.60 -0.24
C GLU A 182 3.85 16.10 -0.41
N THR A 183 3.59 16.52 -1.65
CA THR A 183 3.16 17.88 -2.01
C THR A 183 1.73 18.19 -1.55
N MET A 184 0.93 17.20 -1.15
CA MET A 184 -0.46 17.39 -0.77
C MET A 184 -0.59 18.00 0.63
N SER A 185 -0.76 19.32 0.71
CA SER A 185 -0.91 20.05 1.98
C SER A 185 -2.36 20.12 2.50
N ASP A 186 -3.36 19.98 1.64
CA ASP A 186 -4.76 20.01 2.06
C ASP A 186 -5.13 18.74 2.85
N ARG A 187 -5.42 18.92 4.14
CA ARG A 187 -5.77 17.83 5.06
C ARG A 187 -7.09 17.15 4.71
N ARG A 188 -8.09 17.88 4.19
CA ARG A 188 -9.38 17.31 3.78
C ARG A 188 -9.21 16.45 2.53
N LEU A 189 -8.45 16.95 1.55
CA LEU A 189 -8.10 16.17 0.36
C LEU A 189 -7.32 14.92 0.74
N ARG A 190 -6.29 15.05 1.59
CA ARG A 190 -5.51 13.90 2.08
C ARG A 190 -6.39 12.85 2.75
N TYR A 191 -7.34 13.28 3.58
CA TYR A 191 -8.28 12.37 4.23
C TYR A 191 -9.21 11.68 3.22
N ARG A 192 -9.74 12.42 2.24
CA ARG A 192 -10.53 11.87 1.14
C ARG A 192 -9.75 10.82 0.38
N VAL A 193 -8.53 11.13 -0.05
CA VAL A 193 -7.63 10.18 -0.74
C VAL A 193 -7.41 8.93 0.11
N SER A 194 -7.16 9.06 1.42
CA SER A 194 -7.06 7.89 2.30
C SER A 194 -8.29 6.99 2.23
N ILE A 195 -9.50 7.54 2.29
CA ILE A 195 -10.73 6.73 2.23
C ILE A 195 -10.97 6.16 0.83
N GLU A 196 -10.64 6.89 -0.23
CA GLU A 196 -10.70 6.38 -1.61
C GLU A 196 -9.76 5.18 -1.83
N LEU A 197 -8.52 5.27 -1.34
CA LEU A 197 -7.57 4.16 -1.39
C LEU A 197 -8.13 2.92 -0.66
N ILE A 198 -8.71 3.14 0.53
CA ILE A 198 -9.35 2.09 1.33
C ILE A 198 -10.54 1.46 0.61
N LEU A 199 -11.41 2.28 -0.01
CA LEU A 199 -12.54 1.80 -0.80
C LEU A 199 -12.08 0.95 -1.99
N GLY A 200 -10.99 1.35 -2.65
CA GLY A 200 -10.38 0.54 -3.70
C GLY A 200 -9.91 -0.82 -3.21
N LEU A 201 -9.28 -0.89 -2.03
CA LEU A 201 -8.89 -2.17 -1.41
C LEU A 201 -10.11 -3.05 -1.13
N GLN A 202 -11.17 -2.48 -0.54
CA GLN A 202 -12.41 -3.19 -0.24
C GLN A 202 -13.08 -3.72 -1.52
N TRP A 203 -13.05 -2.91 -2.60
CA TRP A 203 -13.56 -3.32 -3.90
C TRP A 203 -12.81 -4.53 -4.44
N VAL A 204 -11.47 -4.56 -4.38
CA VAL A 204 -10.68 -5.73 -4.78
C VAL A 204 -11.08 -6.96 -3.97
N CYS A 205 -11.17 -6.82 -2.64
CA CYS A 205 -11.50 -7.96 -1.78
C CYS A 205 -12.87 -8.59 -2.09
N GLU A 206 -13.83 -7.79 -2.52
CA GLU A 206 -15.19 -8.24 -2.86
C GLU A 206 -15.30 -8.79 -4.30
N SER A 207 -14.61 -8.17 -5.24
CA SER A 207 -14.80 -8.35 -6.69
C SER A 207 -13.91 -9.42 -7.31
N THR A 208 -12.83 -9.84 -6.66
CA THR A 208 -11.96 -10.88 -7.21
C THR A 208 -12.61 -12.26 -7.17
N THR A 209 -12.26 -13.09 -8.14
CA THR A 209 -12.57 -14.53 -8.13
C THR A 209 -11.25 -15.32 -8.23
N PRO A 210 -10.90 -16.13 -7.21
CA PRO A 210 -11.61 -16.24 -5.93
C PRO A 210 -11.49 -14.96 -5.10
N ARG A 211 -12.41 -14.80 -4.15
CA ARG A 211 -12.44 -13.63 -3.26
C ARG A 211 -11.20 -13.58 -2.37
N VAL A 212 -10.71 -12.37 -2.10
CA VAL A 212 -9.71 -12.16 -1.05
C VAL A 212 -10.39 -12.36 0.30
N ARG A 213 -9.87 -13.29 1.09
CA ARG A 213 -10.40 -13.66 2.41
C ARG A 213 -9.49 -13.21 3.54
N ALA A 214 -8.22 -12.95 3.25
CA ALA A 214 -7.29 -12.38 4.21
C ALA A 214 -6.35 -11.39 3.52
N VAL A 215 -5.90 -10.43 4.30
CA VAL A 215 -4.78 -9.57 3.93
C VAL A 215 -3.67 -9.68 4.95
N ILE A 216 -2.44 -9.50 4.48
CA ILE A 216 -1.26 -9.45 5.31
C ILE A 216 -0.44 -8.21 4.95
N GLY A 217 0.63 -7.96 5.69
CA GLY A 217 1.56 -6.87 5.40
C GLY A 217 2.36 -6.53 6.64
N ASP A 218 3.16 -5.47 6.55
CA ASP A 218 3.90 -4.94 7.68
C ASP A 218 3.49 -3.49 7.95
N ALA A 219 3.48 -3.12 9.22
CA ALA A 219 2.99 -1.82 9.65
C ALA A 219 3.73 -1.34 10.90
N GLU A 220 3.98 -0.04 10.98
CA GLU A 220 4.29 0.58 12.26
C GLU A 220 3.05 0.46 13.15
N ALA A 221 3.23 -0.23 14.28
CA ALA A 221 2.16 -0.57 15.22
C ALA A 221 1.26 0.60 15.63
N HIS A 222 1.81 1.83 15.67
CA HIS A 222 1.13 3.00 16.21
C HIS A 222 0.45 3.89 15.15
N VAL A 223 0.78 3.73 13.85
CA VAL A 223 0.23 4.57 12.76
C VAL A 223 -0.59 3.76 11.76
N ALA A 224 0.00 2.71 11.18
CA ALA A 224 -0.59 2.02 10.03
C ALA A 224 -1.73 1.07 10.42
N LEU A 225 -1.69 0.47 11.62
CA LEU A 225 -2.78 -0.37 12.13
C LEU A 225 -4.11 0.39 12.28
N ARG A 226 -4.07 1.71 12.50
CA ARG A 226 -5.30 2.53 12.55
C ARG A 226 -6.00 2.60 11.19
N HIS A 227 -5.25 2.72 10.10
CA HIS A 227 -5.83 2.71 8.75
C HIS A 227 -6.35 1.30 8.39
N ILE A 228 -5.63 0.24 8.77
CA ILE A 228 -6.06 -1.15 8.60
C ILE A 228 -7.35 -1.43 9.39
N VAL A 229 -7.46 -0.93 10.61
CA VAL A 229 -8.71 -0.96 11.38
C VAL A 229 -9.82 -0.13 10.71
N THR A 230 -9.47 1.03 10.14
CA THR A 230 -10.42 1.91 9.42
C THR A 230 -10.97 1.23 8.16
N VAL A 231 -10.23 0.29 7.54
CA VAL A 231 -10.77 -0.53 6.43
C VAL A 231 -11.70 -1.65 6.91
N GLY A 232 -11.91 -1.78 8.22
CA GLY A 232 -12.76 -2.78 8.86
C GLY A 232 -12.05 -4.08 9.22
N LEU A 233 -10.73 -4.18 9.05
CA LEU A 233 -9.99 -5.39 9.41
C LEU A 233 -9.77 -5.46 10.92
N ASN A 234 -9.63 -6.69 11.42
CA ASN A 234 -9.25 -6.97 12.80
C ASN A 234 -7.85 -7.59 12.79
N PRO A 235 -6.79 -6.78 12.64
CA PRO A 235 -5.45 -7.31 12.43
C PRO A 235 -4.94 -8.02 13.70
N THR A 236 -4.35 -9.18 13.49
CA THR A 236 -3.49 -9.87 14.44
C THR A 236 -2.06 -9.51 14.07
N VAL A 237 -1.39 -8.78 14.95
CA VAL A 237 0.02 -8.39 14.82
C VAL A 237 0.88 -9.51 15.39
N VAL A 238 1.91 -9.88 14.62
CA VAL A 238 2.87 -10.91 15.00
C VAL A 238 4.16 -10.24 15.49
N GLY A 239 4.31 -10.19 16.81
CA GLY A 239 5.45 -9.57 17.49
C GLY A 239 6.68 -10.47 17.54
N GLY A 240 7.83 -9.88 17.87
CA GLY A 240 9.10 -10.60 18.06
C GLY A 240 9.92 -10.85 16.79
N THR A 241 9.59 -10.17 15.68
CA THR A 241 10.36 -10.24 14.44
C THR A 241 11.27 -9.03 14.25
N THR A 242 12.24 -9.14 13.36
CA THR A 242 13.08 -8.01 12.93
C THR A 242 13.22 -8.07 11.42
N PRO A 243 12.55 -7.20 10.66
CA PRO A 243 12.61 -7.22 9.20
C PRO A 243 14.04 -6.97 8.73
N ARG A 244 14.47 -7.69 7.69
CA ARG A 244 15.80 -7.52 7.10
C ARG A 244 15.72 -7.59 5.59
N LEU A 245 16.38 -6.64 4.95
CA LEU A 245 16.68 -6.67 3.53
C LEU A 245 18.19 -6.58 3.31
N PRO A 246 18.74 -7.19 2.26
CA PRO A 246 20.16 -7.02 1.91
C PRO A 246 20.50 -5.54 1.70
N ALA A 247 21.71 -5.12 2.06
CA ALA A 247 22.16 -3.72 1.90
C ALA A 247 22.10 -3.21 0.46
N GLY A 248 22.19 -4.12 -0.53
CA GLY A 248 22.03 -3.82 -1.95
C GLY A 248 20.59 -3.75 -2.44
N HIS A 249 19.59 -3.79 -1.55
CA HIS A 249 18.17 -3.72 -1.90
C HIS A 249 17.67 -2.27 -1.81
N LEU A 250 16.89 -1.81 -2.81
CA LEU A 250 16.44 -0.41 -2.89
C LEU A 250 15.67 0.05 -1.64
N LEU A 251 14.85 -0.85 -1.07
CA LEU A 251 14.07 -0.63 0.15
C LEU A 251 14.82 -0.90 1.47
N HIS A 252 16.11 -1.25 1.43
CA HIS A 252 16.88 -1.51 2.65
C HIS A 252 16.74 -0.39 3.71
N PRO A 253 16.83 0.91 3.34
CA PRO A 253 16.71 1.99 4.33
C PRO A 253 15.37 2.01 5.07
N CYS A 254 14.27 1.56 4.45
CA CYS A 254 12.95 1.47 5.06
C CYS A 254 12.99 0.72 6.39
N TYR A 255 13.81 -0.32 6.51
CA TYR A 255 13.89 -1.15 7.71
C TYR A 255 15.04 -0.77 8.65
N GLU A 256 15.87 0.21 8.27
CA GLU A 256 16.88 0.80 9.16
C GLU A 256 16.36 2.05 9.89
N ILE A 257 15.56 2.87 9.22
CA ILE A 257 15.18 4.19 9.75
C ILE A 257 13.81 4.25 10.41
N ARG A 258 12.92 3.30 10.10
CA ARG A 258 11.57 3.27 10.68
C ARG A 258 11.61 2.75 12.10
N GLU A 259 10.69 3.26 12.94
CA GLU A 259 10.36 2.57 14.18
C GLU A 259 9.87 1.15 13.86
N LEU A 260 10.04 0.22 14.81
CA LEU A 260 9.76 -1.21 14.64
C LEU A 260 8.47 -1.45 13.82
N VAL A 261 8.66 -2.05 12.65
CA VAL A 261 7.59 -2.47 11.75
C VAL A 261 7.27 -3.93 12.09
N GLU A 262 6.00 -4.24 12.36
CA GLU A 262 5.56 -5.59 12.74
C GLU A 262 4.67 -6.17 11.63
N PRO A 263 4.81 -7.46 11.30
CA PRO A 263 3.92 -8.14 10.37
C PRO A 263 2.53 -8.31 10.99
N PHE A 264 1.50 -8.30 10.14
CA PHE A 264 0.12 -8.52 10.55
C PHE A 264 -0.64 -9.43 9.59
N TYR A 265 -1.66 -10.06 10.13
CA TYR A 265 -2.68 -10.83 9.41
C TYR A 265 -4.07 -10.28 9.75
N GLY A 266 -4.89 -10.00 8.75
CA GLY A 266 -6.26 -9.55 8.93
C GLY A 266 -7.24 -10.32 8.05
N GLU A 267 -8.23 -10.96 8.66
CA GLU A 267 -9.33 -11.55 7.90
C GLU A 267 -10.23 -10.47 7.32
N VAL A 268 -10.58 -10.62 6.04
CA VAL A 268 -11.56 -9.79 5.38
C VAL A 268 -12.94 -10.13 5.95
N PRO A 269 -13.66 -9.17 6.56
CA PRO A 269 -14.98 -9.42 7.11
C PRO A 269 -15.98 -9.90 6.07
N ALA A 270 -16.86 -10.84 6.45
CA ALA A 270 -17.93 -11.30 5.55
C ALA A 270 -18.89 -10.18 5.11
N ASP A 271 -19.00 -9.12 5.91
CA ASP A 271 -19.84 -7.95 5.66
C ASP A 271 -19.10 -6.82 4.91
N ILE A 272 -17.92 -7.06 4.32
CA ILE A 272 -17.09 -6.03 3.68
C ILE A 272 -17.84 -5.15 2.66
N GLY A 273 -18.80 -5.73 1.92
CA GLY A 273 -19.65 -4.97 1.00
C GLY A 273 -20.52 -3.92 1.69
N LEU A 274 -21.11 -4.24 2.84
CA LEU A 274 -21.87 -3.27 3.65
C LEU A 274 -20.95 -2.15 4.19
N ARG A 275 -19.73 -2.51 4.59
CA ARG A 275 -18.71 -1.54 5.04
C ARG A 275 -18.34 -0.59 3.91
N ARG A 276 -18.16 -1.13 2.70
CA ARG A 276 -17.90 -0.36 1.47
C ARG A 276 -19.04 0.61 1.18
N GLU A 277 -20.29 0.17 1.21
CA GLU A 277 -21.46 1.06 0.99
C GLU A 277 -21.51 2.23 1.98
N VAL A 278 -21.14 2.01 3.24
CA VAL A 278 -21.10 3.07 4.26
C VAL A 278 -19.96 4.05 3.98
N ALA A 279 -18.77 3.54 3.67
CA ALA A 279 -17.63 4.37 3.30
C ALA A 279 -17.89 5.16 2.00
N GLU A 280 -18.57 4.56 1.01
CA GLU A 280 -19.03 5.22 -0.21
C GLU A 280 -19.97 6.38 0.09
N LYS A 281 -20.92 6.22 1.02
CA LYS A 281 -21.80 7.33 1.47
C LYS A 281 -21.00 8.46 2.11
N VAL A 282 -19.95 8.13 2.86
CA VAL A 282 -19.10 9.13 3.54
C VAL A 282 -18.28 9.93 2.54
N VAL A 283 -17.64 9.26 1.56
CA VAL A 283 -16.88 9.97 0.52
C VAL A 283 -17.78 10.66 -0.51
N SER A 284 -19.02 10.22 -0.68
CA SER A 284 -19.97 10.90 -1.58
C SER A 284 -20.44 12.26 -1.03
N ASP A 285 -20.18 12.58 0.23
CA ASP A 285 -20.47 13.89 0.80
C ASP A 285 -19.32 14.88 0.51
N PRO A 286 -19.60 16.11 0.02
CA PRO A 286 -18.60 17.17 -0.09
C PRO A 286 -17.87 17.45 1.24
N ASN A 287 -18.59 17.38 2.36
CA ASN A 287 -18.07 17.56 3.72
C ASN A 287 -17.79 16.20 4.39
N ILE A 288 -16.75 15.52 3.92
CA ILE A 288 -16.31 14.22 4.43
C ILE A 288 -16.18 14.16 5.97
N LEU A 289 -15.80 15.27 6.61
CA LEU A 289 -15.63 15.34 8.06
C LEU A 289 -16.95 15.26 8.83
N ALA A 290 -18.06 15.72 8.25
CA ALA A 290 -19.37 15.68 8.91
C ALA A 290 -19.90 14.25 9.08
N ASN A 291 -19.50 13.35 8.17
CA ASN A 291 -19.96 11.97 8.13
C ASN A 291 -18.94 10.97 8.66
N LEU A 292 -17.77 11.43 9.12
CA LEU A 292 -16.77 10.63 9.83
C LEU A 292 -17.37 9.78 10.95
N ARG A 293 -18.31 10.37 11.69
CA ARG A 293 -19.03 9.68 12.76
C ARG A 293 -19.79 8.45 12.27
N LEU A 294 -20.12 8.30 10.99
CA LEU A 294 -20.75 7.09 10.47
C LEU A 294 -19.76 5.93 10.40
N LEU A 295 -18.50 6.20 10.03
CA LEU A 295 -17.41 5.22 10.07
C LEU A 295 -17.08 4.83 11.51
N VAL A 296 -17.10 5.80 12.43
CA VAL A 296 -16.76 5.57 13.84
C VAL A 296 -17.94 4.98 14.64
N ALA A 297 -19.17 5.43 14.42
CA ALA A 297 -20.34 4.98 15.19
C ALA A 297 -20.87 3.62 14.73
N GLN A 298 -20.52 3.18 13.52
CA GLN A 298 -20.67 1.76 13.19
C GLN A 298 -19.73 0.87 13.99
N ASP A 299 -18.79 1.46 14.75
CA ASP A 299 -17.84 0.86 15.68
C ASP A 299 -17.86 -0.66 15.57
N MET A 300 -17.36 -1.07 14.41
CA MET A 300 -16.85 -2.39 14.17
C MET A 300 -15.95 -2.60 15.37
N LYS A 301 -16.23 -3.63 16.17
CA LYS A 301 -15.43 -4.00 17.34
C LYS A 301 -14.05 -4.47 16.89
N SER A 302 -13.33 -3.61 16.20
CA SER A 302 -12.10 -3.89 15.52
C SER A 302 -11.01 -3.79 16.53
N ARG A 303 -10.54 -4.97 16.92
CA ARG A 303 -9.52 -5.15 17.91
C ARG A 303 -8.25 -5.52 17.18
N VAL A 304 -7.19 -4.80 17.50
CA VAL A 304 -5.84 -5.27 17.21
C VAL A 304 -5.53 -6.37 18.22
N THR A 305 -5.32 -7.58 17.74
CA THR A 305 -4.83 -8.69 18.57
C THR A 305 -3.31 -8.78 18.41
N ARG A 306 -2.60 -9.24 19.44
CA ARG A 306 -1.16 -9.48 19.38
C ARG A 306 -0.84 -10.93 19.72
N VAL A 307 0.10 -11.50 18.98
CA VAL A 307 0.71 -12.80 19.23
C VAL A 307 2.22 -12.62 19.09
N ASP A 308 2.99 -13.07 20.07
CA ASP A 308 4.45 -13.00 20.01
C ASP A 308 5.02 -14.35 19.57
N ILE A 309 5.99 -14.32 18.65
CA ILE A 309 6.79 -15.50 18.35
C ILE A 309 7.69 -15.74 19.58
N GLY A 310 7.33 -16.70 20.43
CA GLY A 310 8.20 -17.17 21.50
C GLY A 310 9.54 -17.63 20.91
N SER A 311 10.63 -17.50 21.66
CA SER A 311 12.03 -17.76 21.26
C SER A 311 12.36 -19.23 20.93
N ALA A 312 11.45 -19.96 20.29
CA ALA A 312 11.55 -21.37 19.94
C ALA A 312 10.94 -21.67 18.55
N VAL A 313 11.06 -20.74 17.59
CA VAL A 313 10.86 -21.05 16.17
C VAL A 313 12.23 -20.93 15.51
N GLU A 314 12.83 -22.07 15.16
CA GLU A 314 14.02 -22.10 14.33
C GLU A 314 13.69 -21.39 13.01
N ALA A 315 14.49 -20.38 12.66
CA ALA A 315 14.34 -19.62 11.43
C ALA A 315 14.32 -20.55 10.21
N VAL A 316 13.37 -20.32 9.31
CA VAL A 316 13.20 -21.03 8.02
C VAL A 316 14.34 -20.68 7.07
#